data_AF-A0AAV4XCH4-F1
#
_entry.id   AF-A0AAV4XCH4-F1
#
_cell.length_a   1.000
_cell.length_b   1.000
_cell.length_c   1.000
_cell.angle_alpha   90.00
_cell.angle_beta   90.00
_cell.angle_gamma   90.00
#
_symmetry.space_group_name_H-M   'P 1'
#
loop_
_entity.id
_entity.type
_entity.pdbx_description
1 polymer ?
#
loop_
_entity_poly.entity_id
_entity_poly.type
_entity_poly.pdbx_seq_one_letter_code
_entity_poly.pdbx_strand_id
1 'polypeptide(L)'
;MVGFDILPSQHLLSSAQCTATCSRQGFQSRILQCVWHGSTRPAGNACRDQQRPIVMRPCKGPPCQSNGNCTDRSSYCSLAKTLHLCRLSRYHLQCCESCRTRESKG
;
A
#
# COMPACT_ATOMS: atom_id res chain seq x y z
N MET A 1 34.07 29.54 18.17
CA MET A 1 33.05 28.49 17.99
C MET A 1 33.63 27.41 17.09
N VAL A 2 34.36 26.48 17.70
CA VAL A 2 34.70 25.16 17.11
C VAL A 2 33.66 24.20 17.70
N GLY A 3 33.08 23.19 17.05
CA GLY A 3 33.37 22.54 15.79
C GLY A 3 32.57 21.22 15.75
N PHE A 4 31.24 21.32 15.58
CA PHE A 4 30.38 20.15 15.30
C PHE A 4 29.38 20.42 14.17
N ASP A 5 28.95 21.67 13.97
CA ASP A 5 28.05 22.08 12.87
C ASP A 5 28.70 22.12 11.47
N ILE A 6 29.86 21.50 11.25
CA ILE A 6 30.55 21.48 9.93
C ILE A 6 30.36 20.15 9.20
N LEU A 7 29.88 19.11 9.89
CA LEU A 7 29.68 17.79 9.30
C LEU A 7 28.20 17.62 8.91
N PRO A 8 27.87 17.58 7.61
CA PRO A 8 26.50 17.31 7.17
C PRO A 8 26.17 15.83 7.40
N SER A 9 24.98 15.57 7.92
CA SER A 9 24.48 14.24 8.26
C SER A 9 23.11 13.99 7.62
N GLN A 10 22.93 12.77 7.14
CA GLN A 10 21.72 12.32 6.46
C GLN A 10 20.83 11.51 7.40
N HIS A 11 19.66 12.04 7.78
CA HIS A 11 18.70 11.36 8.65
C HIS A 11 17.48 10.89 7.86
N LEU A 12 17.06 9.64 8.08
CA LEU A 12 15.82 9.11 7.52
C LEU A 12 14.67 9.36 8.51
N LEU A 13 13.61 10.01 8.03
CA LEU A 13 12.36 10.14 8.79
C LEU A 13 11.64 8.80 8.92
N SER A 14 10.55 8.80 9.67
CA SER A 14 9.63 7.66 9.75
C SER A 14 9.12 7.26 8.35
N SER A 15 8.81 5.97 8.18
CA SER A 15 8.22 5.47 6.94
C SER A 15 6.78 5.90 6.77
N ALA A 16 6.47 6.32 5.55
CA ALA A 16 5.11 6.38 5.05
C ALA A 16 4.49 4.98 5.03
N GLN A 17 3.16 4.94 5.01
CA GLN A 17 2.42 3.69 4.97
C GLN A 17 2.71 2.92 3.66
N CYS A 18 2.66 1.59 3.73
CA CYS A 18 2.91 0.74 2.59
C CYS A 18 1.90 1.01 1.47
N THR A 19 2.37 1.17 0.23
CA THR A 19 1.50 1.41 -0.94
C THR A 19 0.67 0.19 -1.37
N ALA A 20 0.91 -0.98 -0.78
CA ALA A 20 0.21 -2.21 -1.14
C ALA A 20 -1.24 -2.23 -0.62
N THR A 21 -2.17 -2.55 -1.51
CA THR A 21 -3.63 -2.58 -1.27
C THR A 21 -4.15 -3.87 -0.63
N CYS A 22 -3.42 -4.48 0.31
CA CYS A 22 -3.67 -5.76 1.01
C CYS A 22 -3.02 -7.01 0.38
N SER A 23 -2.39 -7.84 1.22
CA SER A 23 -1.62 -9.08 0.91
C SER A 23 -0.74 -9.05 -0.35
N ARG A 24 -0.42 -7.85 -0.84
CA ARG A 24 0.41 -7.62 -2.02
C ARG A 24 1.75 -7.05 -1.61
N GLN A 25 2.72 -7.22 -2.49
CA GLN A 25 4.00 -6.53 -2.38
C GLN A 25 3.79 -5.06 -2.75
N GLY A 26 4.37 -4.16 -1.95
CA GLY A 26 4.38 -2.73 -2.22
C GLY A 26 5.67 -2.12 -1.73
N PHE A 27 5.68 -0.80 -1.67
CA PHE A 27 6.83 -0.05 -1.21
C PHE A 27 6.43 0.96 -0.15
N GLN A 28 7.35 1.23 0.77
CA GLN A 28 7.27 2.33 1.71
C GLN A 28 8.42 3.28 1.42
N SER A 29 8.11 4.58 1.39
CA SER A 29 9.10 5.64 1.22
C SER A 29 9.38 6.32 2.54
N ARG A 30 10.60 6.84 2.68
CA ARG A 30 11.02 7.70 3.80
C ARG A 30 11.64 8.98 3.26
N ILE A 31 11.45 10.08 3.96
CA ILE A 31 12.08 11.35 3.61
C ILE A 31 13.51 11.35 4.18
N LEU A 32 14.44 11.82 3.36
CA LEU A 32 15.83 12.04 3.74
C LEU A 32 16.02 13.51 4.10
N GLN A 33 16.50 13.80 5.30
CA GLN A 33 16.86 15.14 5.75
C GLN A 33 18.38 15.29 5.82
N CYS A 34 18.89 16.40 5.27
CA CYS A 34 20.28 16.80 5.39
C CYS A 34 20.39 17.89 6.46
N VAL A 35 21.00 17.56 7.59
CA VAL A 35 21.14 18.45 8.74
C VAL A 35 22.59 18.47 9.23
N TRP A 36 22.98 19.53 9.92
CA TRP A 36 24.29 19.58 10.55
C TRP A 36 24.36 18.61 11.74
N HIS A 37 25.47 17.91 11.89
CA HIS A 37 25.67 16.98 12.99
C HIS A 37 25.56 17.70 14.34
N GLY A 38 24.77 17.13 15.26
CA GLY A 38 24.50 17.76 16.56
C GLY A 38 23.47 18.90 16.52
N SER A 39 22.79 19.13 15.40
CA SER A 39 21.85 20.22 15.18
C SER A 39 20.64 19.77 14.37
N THR A 40 19.54 20.53 14.45
CA THR A 40 18.36 20.36 13.58
C THR A 40 18.38 21.32 12.39
N ARG A 41 19.44 22.12 12.25
CA ARG A 41 19.58 23.10 11.17
C ARG A 41 19.78 22.40 9.83
N PRO A 42 19.08 22.81 8.76
CA PRO A 42 19.25 22.23 7.43
C PRO A 42 20.65 22.55 6.90
N ALA A 43 21.34 21.53 6.41
CA ALA A 43 22.68 21.66 5.80
C ALA A 43 22.62 21.86 4.27
N GLY A 44 21.41 21.95 3.71
CA GLY A 44 21.18 22.25 2.29
C GLY A 44 21.85 21.22 1.37
N ASN A 45 22.70 21.71 0.47
CA ASN A 45 23.37 20.88 -0.53
C ASN A 45 24.64 20.17 -0.02
N ALA A 46 25.00 20.33 1.26
CA ALA A 46 26.22 19.76 1.81
C ALA A 46 26.24 18.21 1.81
N CYS A 47 25.07 17.55 1.74
CA CYS A 47 24.97 16.09 1.61
C CYS A 47 24.99 15.57 0.16
N ARG A 48 25.16 16.44 -0.86
CA ARG A 48 25.00 16.07 -2.28
C ARG A 48 25.95 14.95 -2.72
N ASP A 49 27.20 15.00 -2.27
CA ASP A 49 28.26 14.06 -2.65
C ASP A 49 28.39 12.88 -1.67
N GLN A 50 27.57 12.85 -0.62
CA GLN A 50 27.53 11.72 0.31
C GLN A 50 26.75 10.56 -0.30
N GLN A 51 27.09 9.33 0.11
CA GLN A 51 26.35 8.16 -0.31
C GLN A 51 24.89 8.27 0.15
N ARG A 52 23.96 8.23 -0.81
CA ARG A 52 22.53 8.38 -0.53
C ARG A 52 21.98 7.08 0.08
N PRO A 53 21.41 7.10 1.29
CA PRO A 53 20.84 5.92 1.90
C PRO A 53 19.54 5.49 1.20
N ILE A 54 19.14 4.24 1.44
CA ILE A 54 17.95 3.64 0.83
C ILE A 54 16.68 4.29 1.40
N VAL A 55 16.02 5.10 0.58
CA VAL A 55 14.77 5.79 0.92
C VAL A 55 13.52 4.94 0.63
N MET A 56 13.64 3.95 -0.25
CA MET A 56 12.55 3.05 -0.66
C MET A 56 12.81 1.65 -0.13
N ARG A 57 11.87 1.09 0.64
CA ARG A 57 11.94 -0.30 1.09
C ARG A 57 10.73 -1.10 0.63
N PRO A 58 10.90 -2.39 0.29
CA PRO A 58 9.78 -3.27 0.06
C PRO A 58 8.98 -3.46 1.35
N CYS A 59 7.68 -3.60 1.21
CA CYS A 59 6.76 -3.94 2.29
C CYS A 59 5.69 -4.92 1.79
N LYS A 60 5.05 -5.63 2.72
CA LYS A 60 3.82 -6.38 2.46
C LYS A 60 2.65 -5.58 3.00
N GLY A 61 1.62 -5.44 2.19
CA GLY A 61 0.36 -4.83 2.63
C GLY A 61 -0.27 -5.63 3.78
N PRO A 62 -1.19 -5.03 4.55
CA PRO A 62 -1.90 -5.75 5.60
C PRO A 62 -2.60 -6.98 5.01
N PRO A 63 -2.87 -8.03 5.83
CA PRO A 63 -3.63 -9.16 5.33
C PRO A 63 -4.93 -8.65 4.73
N CYS A 64 -5.24 -9.05 3.48
CA CYS A 64 -6.59 -8.87 2.98
C CYS A 64 -7.49 -9.56 3.99
N GLN A 65 -8.49 -8.84 4.49
CA GLN A 65 -9.56 -9.46 5.26
C GLN A 65 -10.12 -10.54 4.33
N SER A 66 -9.74 -11.80 4.59
CA SER A 66 -10.25 -12.92 3.83
C SER A 66 -11.75 -12.79 3.95
N ASN A 67 -12.45 -12.77 2.82
CA ASN A 67 -13.90 -12.84 2.76
C ASN A 67 -14.37 -14.16 3.39
N GLY A 68 -14.23 -14.30 4.72
CA GLY A 68 -14.82 -15.40 5.48
C GLY A 68 -16.34 -15.36 5.41
N ASN A 69 -16.91 -14.22 5.01
CA ASN A 69 -18.30 -14.10 4.64
C ASN A 69 -18.43 -13.36 3.31
N CYS A 70 -18.26 -14.10 2.20
CA CYS A 70 -18.67 -13.66 0.87
C CYS A 70 -20.21 -13.56 0.91
N THR A 71 -20.72 -12.33 1.07
CA THR A 71 -22.16 -12.03 1.12
C THR A 71 -22.59 -11.24 -0.10
N ASP A 72 -23.85 -11.40 -0.47
CA ASP A 72 -24.47 -10.61 -1.52
C ASP A 72 -24.63 -9.14 -1.06
N ARG A 73 -24.14 -8.22 -1.87
CA ARG A 73 -24.16 -6.76 -1.64
C ARG A 73 -25.33 -6.06 -2.34
N SER A 74 -26.16 -6.80 -3.08
CA SER A 74 -27.30 -6.27 -3.81
C SER A 74 -28.55 -7.10 -3.57
N SER A 75 -29.70 -6.45 -3.45
CA SER A 75 -31.00 -7.13 -3.39
C SER A 75 -31.39 -7.82 -4.70
N TYR A 76 -30.74 -7.47 -5.82
CA TYR A 76 -30.99 -8.07 -7.13
C TYR A 76 -30.14 -9.32 -7.40
N CYS A 77 -29.43 -9.86 -6.40
CA CYS A 77 -28.55 -11.00 -6.62
C CYS A 77 -29.28 -12.28 -7.05
N SER A 78 -30.49 -12.51 -6.56
CA SER A 78 -31.39 -13.57 -7.03
C SER A 78 -31.73 -13.40 -8.52
N LEU A 79 -31.98 -12.17 -8.95
CA LEU A 79 -32.26 -11.85 -10.36
C LEU A 79 -30.99 -11.99 -11.22
N ALA A 80 -29.84 -11.59 -10.70
CA ALA A 80 -28.55 -11.75 -11.37
C ALA A 80 -28.22 -13.22 -11.63
N LYS A 81 -28.63 -14.13 -10.73
CA LYS A 81 -28.54 -15.58 -10.94
C LYS A 81 -29.45 -16.03 -12.09
N THR A 82 -30.74 -15.70 -12.03
CA THR A 82 -31.75 -16.10 -13.04
C THR A 82 -31.45 -15.55 -14.44
N LEU A 83 -30.91 -14.34 -14.53
CA LEU A 83 -30.53 -13.69 -15.80
C LEU A 83 -29.12 -14.07 -16.28
N HIS A 84 -28.45 -15.03 -15.62
CA HIS A 84 -27.07 -15.46 -15.91
C HIS A 84 -26.04 -14.32 -15.94
N LEU A 85 -26.30 -13.25 -15.18
CA LEU A 85 -25.43 -12.07 -15.10
C LEU A 85 -24.18 -12.33 -14.25
N CYS A 86 -24.12 -13.46 -13.53
CA CYS A 86 -22.95 -13.90 -12.77
C CYS A 86 -21.65 -14.04 -13.59
N ARG A 87 -21.74 -14.11 -14.93
CA ARG A 87 -20.58 -14.09 -15.83
C ARG A 87 -19.90 -12.71 -15.90
N LEU A 88 -20.63 -11.64 -15.57
CA LEU A 88 -20.11 -10.28 -15.57
C LEU A 88 -19.37 -10.01 -14.26
N SER A 89 -18.12 -9.53 -14.36
CA SER A 89 -17.25 -9.29 -13.20
C SER A 89 -17.89 -8.40 -12.12
N ARG A 90 -18.68 -7.41 -12.53
CA ARG A 90 -19.41 -6.51 -11.61
C ARG A 90 -20.43 -7.28 -10.75
N TYR A 91 -21.24 -8.13 -11.38
CA TYR A 91 -22.23 -8.94 -10.68
C TYR A 91 -21.58 -10.06 -9.88
N HIS A 92 -20.50 -10.66 -10.37
CA HIS A 92 -19.75 -11.66 -9.60
C HIS A 92 -19.13 -11.09 -8.30
N LEU A 93 -18.66 -9.84 -8.32
CA LEU A 93 -18.12 -9.17 -7.13
C LEU A 93 -19.21 -8.70 -6.15
N GLN A 94 -20.38 -8.30 -6.68
CA GLN A 94 -21.49 -7.83 -5.85
C GLN A 94 -22.35 -8.97 -5.31
N CYS A 95 -22.51 -10.05 -6.07
CA CYS A 95 -23.40 -11.17 -5.77
C CYS A 95 -22.60 -12.45 -5.60
N CYS A 96 -21.60 -12.38 -4.71
CA CYS A 96 -20.61 -13.43 -4.53
C CYS A 96 -21.25 -14.73 -4.03
N GLU A 97 -22.27 -14.66 -3.16
CA GLU A 97 -22.94 -15.83 -2.61
C GLU A 97 -23.87 -16.46 -3.65
N SER A 98 -24.74 -15.64 -4.26
CA SER A 98 -25.68 -16.07 -5.31
C SER A 98 -24.95 -16.69 -6.52
N CYS A 99 -23.81 -16.13 -6.92
CA CYS A 99 -23.03 -16.60 -8.06
C CYS A 99 -22.09 -17.77 -7.74
N ARG A 100 -22.02 -18.22 -6.47
CA ARG A 100 -21.16 -19.33 -6.05
C ARG A 100 -21.65 -20.69 -6.58
N THR A 101 -22.95 -20.83 -6.82
CA THR A 101 -23.56 -22.05 -7.37
C THR A 101 -23.43 -22.04 -8.89
N ARG A 102 -22.48 -22.81 -9.44
CA ARG A 102 -22.36 -23.03 -10.89
C ARG A 102 -23.62 -23.74 -11.36
N GLU A 103 -24.49 -23.04 -12.07
CA GLU A 103 -25.63 -23.66 -12.76
C GLU A 103 -25.12 -24.28 -14.07
N SER A 104 -24.56 -25.49 -13.95
CA SER A 104 -24.31 -26.38 -15.09
C SER A 104 -25.67 -26.93 -15.54
N LYS A 105 -26.35 -26.22 -16.44
CA LYS A 105 -27.43 -26.81 -17.25
C LYS A 105 -26.84 -27.21 -18.60
N GLY A 106 -26.49 -28.48 -18.71
CA GLY A 106 -26.23 -29.21 -19.94
C GLY A 106 -27.01 -30.49 -19.88
#